data_AF-A0A1W6A0M6-F1
#
_entry.id   AF-A0A1W6A0M6-F1
#
_cell.length_a   1.000
_cell.length_b   1.000
_cell.length_c   1.000
_cell.angle_alpha   90.00
_cell.angle_beta   90.00
_cell.angle_gamma   90.00
#
_symmetry.space_group_name_H-M   'P 1'
#
loop_
_entity.id
_entity.type
_entity.pdbx_description
1 polymer ?
#
loop_
_entity_poly.entity_id
_entity_poly.type
_entity_poly.pdbx_seq_one_letter_code
_entity_poly.pdbx_strand_id
1 'polypeptide(L)' 'MEQASCFELLEDEWDPIYVELQKFSQAQNVVHISPFTITKNDYDLYEIESEGIHDCVSTLEQCYRYLCEYSEK' A
#
# COMPACT_ATOMS: atom_id res chain seq x y z
N MET A 1 9.49 -17.46 33.84
CA MET A 1 9.67 -17.54 32.39
C MET A 1 8.28 -17.61 31.80
N GLU A 2 7.74 -16.45 31.41
CA GLU A 2 6.48 -16.39 30.69
C GLU A 2 6.79 -16.75 29.24
N GLN A 3 6.19 -17.85 28.79
CA GLN A 3 6.19 -18.22 27.39
C GLN A 3 5.19 -17.28 26.71
N ALA A 4 5.68 -16.14 26.22
CA ALA A 4 4.85 -15.24 25.42
C ALA A 4 4.35 -15.99 24.20
N SER A 5 3.05 -16.25 24.17
CA SER A 5 2.37 -16.81 23.02
C SER A 5 2.51 -15.82 21.88
N CYS A 6 3.07 -16.25 20.74
CA CYS A 6 3.19 -15.41 19.54
C CYS A 6 1.82 -14.92 18.99
N PHE A 7 0.72 -15.35 19.61
CA PHE A 7 -0.65 -14.91 19.30
C PHE A 7 -1.09 -13.64 20.06
N GLU A 8 -0.41 -13.23 21.13
CA GLU A 8 -0.87 -12.07 21.95
C GLU A 8 -0.37 -10.71 21.43
N LEU A 9 0.26 -10.66 20.25
CA LEU A 9 0.80 -9.43 19.65
C LEU A 9 0.20 -9.05 18.28
N LEU A 10 -0.93 -9.66 17.90
CA LEU A 10 -1.55 -9.55 16.57
C LEU A 10 -3.01 -9.05 16.61
N GLU A 11 -3.37 -8.23 17.59
CA GLU A 11 -4.70 -7.61 17.72
C GLU A 11 -4.70 -6.09 17.42
N ASP A 12 -3.87 -5.64 16.49
CA ASP A 12 -4.15 -4.43 15.72
C ASP A 12 -4.33 -4.91 14.27
N GLU A 13 -5.47 -4.63 13.65
CA GLU A 13 -5.72 -4.88 12.23
C GLU A 13 -4.75 -4.04 11.38
N TRP A 14 -3.61 -4.60 11.01
CA TRP A 14 -2.70 -3.93 10.08
C TRP A 14 -3.24 -4.18 8.67
N ASP A 15 -3.90 -3.17 8.10
CA ASP A 15 -4.36 -3.23 6.71
C ASP A 15 -3.16 -3.54 5.79
N PRO A 16 -3.18 -4.67 5.08
CA PRO A 16 -2.03 -5.11 4.29
C PRO A 16 -1.70 -4.15 3.14
N ILE A 17 -2.69 -3.46 2.56
CA ILE A 17 -2.49 -2.45 1.52
C ILE A 17 -1.72 -1.27 2.13
N TYR A 18 -2.17 -0.79 3.28
CA TYR A 18 -1.52 0.33 3.95
C TYR A 18 -0.07 0.00 4.33
N VAL A 19 0.18 -1.21 4.85
CA VAL A 19 1.53 -1.69 5.17
C VAL A 19 2.44 -1.71 3.95
N GLU A 20 1.95 -2.18 2.81
CA GLU A 20 2.71 -2.19 1.57
C GLU A 20 3.03 -0.76 1.09
N LEU A 21 2.07 0.16 1.15
CA LEU A 21 2.29 1.56 0.79
C LEU A 21 3.31 2.26 1.70
N GLN A 22 3.42 1.88 2.98
CA GLN A 22 4.42 2.44 3.88
C GLN A 22 5.87 2.23 3.38
N LYS A 23 6.12 1.29 2.47
CA LYS A 23 7.46 1.09 1.87
C LYS A 23 7.98 2.32 1.10
N PHE A 24 7.10 3.21 0.63
CA PHE A 24 7.51 4.48 0.06
C PHE A 24 8.24 5.39 1.06
N SER A 25 7.92 5.29 2.36
CA SER A 25 8.66 6.00 3.42
C SER A 25 10.05 5.42 3.68
N GLN A 26 10.29 4.17 3.23
CA GLN A 26 11.55 3.44 3.40
C GLN A 26 12.45 3.55 2.15
N ALA A 27 12.26 4.61 1.35
CA ALA A 27 12.99 4.88 0.11
C ALA A 27 12.79 3.83 -1.01
N GLN A 28 11.70 3.05 -0.98
CA GLN A 28 11.27 2.30 -2.14
C GLN A 28 10.47 3.21 -3.08
N ASN A 29 10.75 3.15 -4.38
CA ASN A 29 10.02 3.93 -5.38
C ASN A 29 8.98 3.10 -6.12
N VAL A 30 8.92 1.79 -5.89
CA VAL A 30 7.96 0.89 -6.52
C VAL A 30 7.41 -0.07 -5.48
N VAL A 31 6.10 -0.24 -5.46
CA VAL A 31 5.37 -1.19 -4.63
C VAL A 31 4.41 -1.98 -5.52
N HIS A 32 4.33 -3.30 -5.31
CA HIS A 32 3.42 -4.16 -6.06
C HIS A 32 2.32 -4.67 -5.14
N ILE A 33 1.06 -4.33 -5.45
CA ILE A 33 -0.14 -4.75 -4.71
C ILE A 33 -1.11 -5.30 -5.74
N SER A 34 -1.16 -6.62 -5.92
CA SER A 34 -1.93 -7.26 -7.00
C SER A 34 -3.38 -6.72 -7.09
N PRO A 35 -3.85 -6.29 -8.28
CA PRO A 35 -3.20 -6.34 -9.60
C PRO A 35 -2.34 -5.12 -9.97
N PHE A 36 -2.17 -4.18 -9.05
CA PHE A 36 -1.53 -2.89 -9.27
C PHE A 36 0.00 -2.91 -9.09
N THR A 37 0.66 -2.11 -9.92
CA THR A 37 2.02 -1.61 -9.68
C THR A 37 1.92 -0.12 -9.39
N ILE A 38 2.57 0.30 -8.31
CA ILE A 38 2.51 1.67 -7.84
C ILE A 38 3.92 2.22 -7.84
N THR A 39 4.15 3.29 -8.59
CA THR A 39 5.47 3.91 -8.74
C THR A 39 5.42 5.33 -8.20
N LYS A 40 6.36 5.69 -7.32
CA LYS A 40 6.59 7.07 -6.92
C LYS A 40 7.60 7.70 -7.88
N ASN A 41 7.16 8.67 -8.67
CA ASN A 41 7.99 9.29 -9.69
C ASN A 41 8.83 10.46 -9.15
N ASP A 42 9.68 11.04 -10.01
CA ASP A 42 10.57 12.16 -9.66
C ASP A 42 9.83 13.46 -9.30
N TYR A 43 8.52 13.53 -9.52
CA TYR A 43 7.64 14.66 -9.15
C TYR A 43 6.90 14.42 -7.83
N ASP A 44 7.28 13.40 -7.06
CA ASP A 44 6.63 12.97 -5.81
C ASP A 44 5.16 12.51 -5.99
N LEU A 45 4.75 12.15 -7.20
CA LEU A 45 3.43 11.59 -7.50
C LEU A 45 3.45 10.06 -7.49
N TYR A 46 2.31 9.46 -7.14
CA TYR A 46 2.10 8.02 -7.16
C TYR A 46 1.32 7.64 -8.42
N GLU A 47 2.01 6.98 -9.35
CA GLU A 47 1.45 6.39 -10.56
C GLU A 47 0.92 5.00 -10.23
N ILE A 48 -0.34 4.72 -10.58
CA ILE A 48 -1.04 3.47 -10.29
C ILE A 48 -1.36 2.81 -11.62
N GLU A 49 -0.79 1.63 -11.84
CA GLU A 49 -0.90 0.91 -13.11
C GLU A 49 -1.42 -0.51 -12.91
N SER A 50 -2.38 -0.92 -13.72
CA SER A 50 -2.78 -2.33 -13.89
C SER A 50 -3.28 -2.56 -15.32
N GLU A 51 -3.75 -3.77 -15.64
CA GLU A 51 -4.33 -4.04 -16.95
C GLU A 51 -5.52 -3.10 -17.24
N GLY A 52 -5.35 -2.21 -18.22
CA GLY A 52 -6.36 -1.23 -18.62
C GLY A 52 -6.52 -0.01 -17.69
N ILE A 53 -5.67 0.13 -16.67
CA ILE A 53 -5.72 1.23 -15.70
C ILE A 53 -4.37 1.92 -15.66
N HIS A 54 -4.39 3.25 -15.79
CA HIS A 54 -3.24 4.11 -15.57
C HIS A 54 -3.75 5.43 -14.97
N ASP A 55 -3.55 5.60 -13.67
CA ASP A 55 -4.00 6.75 -12.88
C ASP A 55 -2.85 7.34 -12.07
N CYS A 56 -3.05 8.54 -11.53
CA CYS A 56 -2.03 9.25 -10.77
C CYS A 56 -2.64 10.04 -9.60
N VAL A 57 -2.00 9.97 -8.43
CA VAL A 57 -2.40 10.70 -7.21
C VAL A 57 -1.22 11.38 -6.53
N SER A 58 -1.50 12.37 -5.68
CA SER A 58 -0.47 13.23 -5.07
C SER A 58 -0.08 12.83 -3.65
N THR A 59 -0.87 11.99 -2.99
CA THR A 59 -0.60 11.56 -1.60
C THR A 59 -0.80 10.07 -1.41
N LEU A 60 -0.09 9.50 -0.42
CA LEU A 60 -0.21 8.10 -0.05
C LEU A 60 -1.64 7.76 0.42
N GLU A 61 -2.31 8.69 1.10
CA GLU A 61 -3.71 8.53 1.51
C GLU A 61 -4.66 8.44 0.32
N GLN A 62 -4.46 9.27 -0.72
CA GLN A 62 -5.25 9.17 -1.96
C GLN A 62 -5.00 7.84 -2.65
N CYS A 63 -3.75 7.36 -2.67
CA CYS A 63 -3.40 6.06 -3.24
C CYS A 63 -4.10 4.91 -2.49
N TYR A 64 -4.06 4.94 -1.15
CA TYR A 64 -4.75 3.96 -0.32
C TYR A 64 -6.25 3.92 -0.59
N ARG A 65 -6.93 5.10 -0.59
CA ARG A 65 -8.37 5.19 -0.88
C ARG A 65 -8.71 4.64 -2.26
N TYR A 66 -7.89 4.94 -3.27
CA TYR A 66 -8.07 4.42 -4.63
C TYR A 66 -8.07 2.88 -4.65
N LEU A 67 -7.10 2.26 -3.98
CA LEU A 67 -6.97 0.80 -3.91
C LEU A 67 -8.12 0.16 -3.13
N CYS A 68 -8.56 0.76 -2.02
CA CYS A 68 -9.71 0.29 -1.26
C CYS A 68 -11.00 0.34 -2.10
N GLU A 69 -11.27 1.47 -2.77
CA GLU A 69 -12.44 1.63 -3.64
C GLU A 69 -12.45 0.64 -4.81
N TYR A 70 -11.27 0.23 -5.28
CA TYR A 70 -11.14 -0.81 -6.30
C TYR A 70 -11.38 -2.21 -5.75
N SER A 71 -10.94 -2.48 -4.52
CA SER A 71 -11.08 -3.78 -3.86
C SER A 71 -12.54 -4.14 -3.55
N GLU A 72 -13.42 -3.14 -3.44
CA GLU A 72 -14.85 -3.31 -3.19
C GLU A 72 -15.69 -3.54 -4.46
N LYS A 73 -15.08 -3.47 -5.66
CA LYS A 73 -15.75 -3.67 -6.96
C LYS A 73 -15.58 -5.08 -7.48
#